data_AF-A0A7V4Y3V7-F1
#
_entry.id   AF-A0A7V4Y3V7-F1
#
_cell.length_a   1.000
_cell.length_b   1.000
_cell.length_c   1.000
_cell.angle_alpha   90.00
_cell.angle_beta   90.00
_cell.angle_gamma   90.00
#
_symmetry.space_group_name_H-M   'P 1'
#
loop_
_entity.id
_entity.type
_entity.pdbx_description
1 polymer ?
#
loop_
_entity_poly.entity_id
_entity_poly.type
_entity_poly.pdbx_seq_one_letter_code
_entity_poly.pdbx_strand_id
1 'polypeptide(L)'
;MLGQLESHVCPGCGNQLRRTHRLLHQKIISVIIPLARYRCPSCGHIVLVLSSHPRRDNPLLSRPTNTLFYLIILLALLILFFIVC
;
A
#
# COMPACT_ATOMS: atom_id res chain seq x y z
N MET A 1 23.44 9.34 -10.49
CA MET A 1 23.25 7.87 -10.53
C MET A 1 21.92 7.42 -9.87
N LEU A 2 20.81 8.12 -10.13
CA LEU A 2 19.49 7.77 -9.57
C LEU A 2 18.55 7.10 -10.60
N GLY A 3 18.84 7.22 -11.90
CA GLY A 3 17.96 6.75 -12.98
C GLY A 3 17.87 5.23 -13.17
N GLN A 4 18.82 4.42 -12.65
CA GLN A 4 18.75 2.95 -12.76
C GLN A 4 17.72 2.31 -11.81
N LEU A 5 17.28 3.05 -10.79
CA LEU A 5 16.28 2.58 -9.85
C LEU A 5 14.86 2.64 -10.41
N GLU A 6 14.60 3.57 -11.34
CA GLU A 6 13.34 3.67 -12.09
C GLU A 6 13.15 2.50 -13.06
N SER A 7 14.23 1.98 -13.64
CA SER A 7 14.17 0.91 -14.63
C SER A 7 14.17 -0.51 -14.02
N HIS A 8 14.18 -0.65 -12.69
CA HIS A 8 14.34 -1.95 -12.01
C HIS A 8 15.54 -2.75 -12.52
N VAL A 9 16.64 -2.09 -12.85
CA VAL A 9 17.86 -2.76 -13.34
C VAL A 9 18.90 -2.77 -12.24
N CYS A 10 19.57 -3.90 -12.05
CA CYS A 10 20.65 -4.00 -11.08
C CYS A 10 21.91 -3.31 -11.60
N PRO A 11 22.54 -2.41 -10.81
CA PRO A 11 23.71 -1.66 -11.24
C PRO A 11 24.97 -2.52 -11.43
N GLY A 12 25.02 -3.73 -10.84
CA GLY A 12 26.17 -4.63 -10.97
C GLY A 12 26.03 -5.62 -12.13
N CYS A 13 24.87 -6.30 -12.22
CA CYS A 13 24.64 -7.39 -13.18
C CYS A 13 23.95 -6.91 -14.48
N GLY A 14 23.37 -5.69 -14.50
CA GLY A 14 22.53 -5.21 -15.62
C GLY A 14 21.19 -5.97 -15.80
N ASN A 15 20.94 -7.00 -14.98
CA ASN A 15 19.71 -7.79 -15.05
C ASN A 15 18.55 -7.11 -14.33
N GLN A 16 17.33 -7.48 -14.72
CA GLN A 16 16.11 -7.03 -14.05
C GLN A 16 16.04 -7.51 -12.61
N LEU A 17 15.70 -6.58 -11.73
CA LEU A 17 15.48 -6.78 -10.31
C LEU A 17 14.13 -7.44 -10.08
N ARG A 18 14.14 -8.57 -9.38
CA ARG A 18 12.90 -9.26 -9.00
C ARG A 18 12.40 -8.71 -7.66
N ARG A 19 11.14 -8.30 -7.62
CA ARG A 19 10.50 -7.86 -6.38
C ARG A 19 10.37 -9.06 -5.44
N THR A 20 10.86 -8.92 -4.21
CA THR A 20 10.69 -9.96 -3.20
C THR A 20 9.32 -9.81 -2.53
N HIS A 21 8.58 -10.91 -2.40
CA HIS A 21 7.33 -10.94 -1.65
C HIS A 21 7.62 -10.57 -0.19
N ARG A 22 6.87 -9.59 0.34
CA ARG A 22 6.97 -9.20 1.74
C ARG A 22 6.15 -10.17 2.58
N LEU A 23 6.69 -10.57 3.74
CA LEU A 23 5.92 -11.24 4.77
C LEU A 23 4.84 -10.30 5.32
N LEU A 24 3.73 -10.85 5.86
CA LEU A 24 2.60 -10.06 6.36
C LEU A 24 3.02 -8.97 7.36
N HIS A 25 3.93 -9.30 8.28
CA HIS A 25 4.45 -8.33 9.27
C HIS A 25 5.20 -7.15 8.61
N GLN A 26 5.95 -7.40 7.53
CA GLN A 26 6.64 -6.37 6.76
C GLN A 26 5.67 -5.50 5.95
N LYS A 27 4.46 -5.99 5.68
CA LYS A 27 3.39 -5.19 5.05
C LYS A 27 2.90 -4.10 6.01
N ILE A 28 2.81 -4.39 7.32
CA ILE A 28 2.41 -3.44 8.36
C ILE A 28 3.46 -2.33 8.50
N ILE A 29 4.74 -2.70 8.60
CA ILE A 29 5.84 -1.71 8.65
C ILE A 29 5.85 -0.83 7.39
N SER A 30 5.46 -1.39 6.25
CA SER A 30 5.39 -0.64 5.00
C SER A 30 4.25 0.36 4.88
N VAL A 31 3.32 0.37 5.84
CA VAL A 31 2.33 1.45 6.01
C VAL A 31 3.02 2.71 6.53
N ILE A 32 4.05 2.55 7.37
CA ILE A 32 4.80 3.65 7.98
C ILE A 32 5.94 4.08 7.05
N ILE A 33 6.63 3.12 6.40
CA ILE A 33 7.80 3.41 5.56
C ILE A 33 7.71 2.64 4.23
N PRO A 34 7.49 3.31 3.07
CA PRO A 34 7.26 2.63 1.78
C PRO A 34 8.54 2.08 1.14
N LEU A 35 9.25 1.18 1.83
CA LEU A 35 10.50 0.54 1.38
C LEU A 35 10.27 -0.74 0.58
N ALA A 36 10.48 -0.73 -0.74
CA ALA A 36 10.44 -1.92 -1.58
C ALA A 36 11.78 -2.65 -1.60
N ARG A 37 11.75 -3.97 -1.36
CA ARG A 37 12.91 -4.86 -1.46
C ARG A 37 12.92 -5.55 -2.83
N TYR A 38 14.06 -5.41 -3.50
CA TYR A 38 14.34 -6.03 -4.77
C TYR A 38 15.62 -6.87 -4.67
N ARG A 39 15.69 -7.96 -5.43
CA ARG A 39 16.86 -8.85 -5.48
C ARG A 39 17.24 -9.14 -6.93
N CYS A 40 18.51 -8.96 -7.34
CA CYS A 40 18.99 -9.47 -8.63
C CYS A 40 19.06 -11.01 -8.52
N PRO A 41 18.36 -11.77 -9.38
CA PRO A 41 18.43 -13.23 -9.35
C PRO A 41 19.79 -13.77 -9.81
N SER A 42 20.55 -12.98 -10.58
CA SER A 42 21.83 -13.39 -11.16
C SER A 42 23.02 -13.15 -10.21
N CYS A 43 23.15 -11.96 -9.61
CA CYS A 43 24.25 -11.67 -8.68
C CYS A 43 23.84 -11.71 -7.19
N GLY A 44 22.56 -11.92 -6.89
CA GLY A 44 22.06 -11.97 -5.52
C GLY A 44 21.97 -10.63 -4.79
N HIS A 45 22.38 -9.53 -5.43
CA HIS A 45 22.42 -8.20 -4.81
C HIS A 45 21.03 -7.72 -4.40
N ILE A 46 20.92 -7.23 -3.17
CA ILE A 46 19.67 -6.71 -2.61
C ILE A 46 19.69 -5.20 -2.78
N VAL A 47 18.62 -4.65 -3.34
CA VAL A 47 18.43 -3.22 -3.52
C VAL A 47 17.16 -2.80 -2.77
N LEU A 48 17.30 -1.79 -1.93
CA LEU A 48 16.20 -1.15 -1.22
C LEU A 48 15.81 0.11 -1.97
N VAL A 49 14.58 0.13 -2.48
CA VAL A 49 14.05 1.27 -3.21
C VAL A 49 13.01 1.93 -2.32
N LEU A 50 13.20 3.20 -2.01
CA LEU A 50 12.15 4.00 -1.39
C LEU A 50 11.11 4.27 -2.48
N SER A 51 9.99 3.55 -2.39
CA SER A 51 8.87 3.76 -3.30
C SER A 51 8.23 5.09 -2.91
N SER A 52 8.47 6.15 -3.68
CA SER A 52 7.85 7.47 -3.49
C SER A 52 6.36 7.48 -3.80
N HIS A 53 5.82 6.41 -4.38
CA HIS A 53 4.38 6.20 -4.48
C HIS A 53 3.86 5.54 -3.22
N PRO A 54 3.11 6.26 -2.35
CA PRO A 54 2.34 5.64 -1.31
C PRO A 54 1.42 4.63 -1.98
N ARG A 55 1.53 3.38 -1.57
CA ARG A 55 0.72 2.28 -2.06
C ARG A 55 -0.74 2.66 -1.84
N ARG A 56 -1.46 3.02 -2.90
CA ARG A 56 -2.87 3.41 -2.92
C ARG A 56 -3.80 2.25 -2.53
N ASP A 57 -3.23 1.10 -2.19
CA ASP A 57 -3.89 -0.13 -1.74
C ASP A 57 -3.88 -0.22 -0.20
N ASN A 58 -4.38 0.82 0.48
CA ASN A 58 -4.73 0.73 1.90
C ASN A 58 -6.24 0.40 2.01
N PRO A 59 -6.67 -0.88 1.90
CA PRO A 59 -8.07 -1.25 2.08
C PRO A 59 -8.57 -1.01 3.51
N LEU A 60 -7.67 -0.74 4.46
CA LEU A 60 -8.01 -0.37 5.83
C LEU A 60 -8.56 1.07 5.96
N LEU A 61 -8.19 1.96 5.03
CA LEU A 61 -8.69 3.35 5.03
C LEU A 61 -9.91 3.54 4.12
N SER A 62 -10.23 2.55 3.27
CA SER A 62 -11.42 2.55 2.40
C SER A 62 -12.64 1.85 3.02
N ARG A 63 -12.55 1.40 4.28
CA ARG A 63 -13.68 0.84 5.04
C ARG A 63 -14.50 1.82 5.92
N PRO A 64 -14.34 3.16 5.92
CA PRO A 64 -15.28 4.01 6.65
C PRO A 64 -16.61 4.16 5.91
N THR A 65 -16.72 3.79 4.62
CA THR A 65 -17.95 3.97 3.83
C THR A 65 -19.12 3.16 4.37
N ASN A 66 -18.92 1.90 4.74
CA ASN A 66 -20.03 1.07 5.22
C ASN A 66 -20.51 1.53 6.60
N THR A 67 -19.58 1.84 7.51
CA THR A 67 -19.94 2.33 8.85
C THR A 67 -20.62 3.70 8.79
N LEU A 68 -20.11 4.62 7.97
CA LEU A 68 -20.76 5.92 7.73
C LEU A 68 -22.14 5.73 7.09
N PHE A 69 -22.27 4.81 6.14
CA PHE A 69 -23.54 4.53 5.47
C PHE A 69 -24.60 4.03 6.45
N TYR A 70 -24.27 3.07 7.32
CA TYR A 70 -25.20 2.60 8.36
C TYR A 70 -25.53 3.69 9.38
N LEU A 71 -24.57 4.54 9.74
CA LEU A 71 -24.79 5.66 10.66
C LEU A 71 -25.72 6.72 10.06
N ILE A 72 -25.58 7.01 8.76
CA ILE A 72 -26.48 7.92 8.02
C ILE A 72 -27.90 7.35 7.96
N ILE A 73 -28.04 6.05 7.65
CA ILE A 73 -29.36 5.39 7.62
C ILE A 73 -30.03 5.43 9.00
N LEU A 74 -29.29 5.12 10.06
CA LEU A 74 -29.81 5.15 11.42
C LEU A 74 -30.30 6.55 11.82
N LEU A 75 -29.51 7.59 11.51
CA LEU A 75 -29.90 8.98 11.73
C LEU A 75 -31.16 9.36 10.96
N ALA A 76 -31.26 8.96 9.68
CA ALA A 76 -32.45 9.24 8.86
C ALA A 76 -33.72 8.59 9.43
N LEU A 77 -33.62 7.34 9.91
CA LEU A 77 -34.74 6.64 10.54
C LEU A 77 -35.18 7.32 11.84
N LEU A 78 -34.23 7.78 12.67
CA LEU A 78 -34.55 8.52 13.89
C LEU A 78 -35.27 9.83 13.57
N ILE A 79 -34.79 10.60 12.59
CA ILE A 79 -35.44 11.85 12.18
C ILE A 79 -36.86 11.58 11.67
N LEU A 80 -37.04 10.56 10.84
CA LEU A 80 -38.36 10.20 10.33
C LEU A 80 -39.32 9.80 11.48
N PHE A 81 -38.82 9.04 12.45
CA PHE A 81 -39.59 8.69 13.65
C PHE A 81 -40.06 9.93 14.42
N PHE A 82 -39.17 10.91 14.64
CA PHE A 82 -39.50 12.17 15.31
C PHE A 82 -40.46 13.09 14.54
N ILE A 83 -40.56 12.94 13.22
CA ILE A 83 -41.50 13.72 12.40
C ILE A 83 -42.88 13.07 12.40
N VAL A 84 -42.93 11.74 12.45
CA VAL A 84 -44.17 10.95 12.35
C VAL A 84 -44.85 10.76 13.71
N CYS A 85 -44.09 10.67 14.80
CA CYS A 85 -44.60 10.65 16.18
C CYS A 85 -44.76 12.06 16.75
#